data_AF-A0A081XMU4-F1
#
_entry.id   AF-A0A081XMU4-F1
#
_cell.length_a   1.000
_cell.length_b   1.000
_cell.length_c   1.000
_cell.angle_alpha   90.00
_cell.angle_beta   90.00
_cell.angle_gamma   90.00
#
_symmetry.space_group_name_H-M   'P 1'
#
loop_
_entity.id
_entity.type
_entity.pdbx_description
1 polymer ?
#
loop_
_entity_poly.entity_id
_entity_poly.type
_entity_poly.pdbx_seq_one_letter_code
_entity_poly.pdbx_strand_id
1 'polypeptide(L)'
;MVCSDESGTKLTADLDADGRLDEIRDPHRSGDATVVFSRATTAVEVRVGEARTVWQKARSALVPDTATRGAFGDFDGDGYLDLALFHSRRDVGDSTASHLPVHELRYGPLARDLSGSRTRHIDVARASFVSDARATDENHDGRAELQVFQSVGDGGLGRYTGRHTEDGLTLGDEPVDYTGTAGPDDLPSGWRDFGICVYPTA
;
A
#
# COMPACT_ATOMS: atom_id res chain seq x y z
N MET A 1 16.45 -7.76 5.61
CA MET A 1 15.65 -7.94 6.85
C MET A 1 14.45 -7.03 6.72
N VAL A 2 13.24 -7.58 6.88
CA VAL A 2 11.99 -6.82 6.97
C VAL A 2 11.40 -7.14 8.33
N CYS A 3 11.00 -6.13 9.09
CA CYS A 3 10.34 -6.33 10.38
C CYS A 3 9.45 -5.14 10.75
N SER A 4 8.40 -5.39 11.51
CA SER A 4 7.44 -4.40 11.97
C SER A 4 7.63 -4.05 13.45
N ASP A 5 6.98 -2.98 13.89
CA ASP A 5 6.80 -2.71 15.31
C ASP A 5 5.60 -3.49 15.88
N GLU A 6 5.43 -3.50 17.21
CA GLU A 6 4.32 -4.24 17.84
C GLU A 6 2.94 -3.73 17.40
N SER A 7 2.86 -2.45 17.02
CA SER A 7 1.63 -1.84 16.56
C SER A 7 1.33 -2.11 15.08
N GLY A 8 2.24 -2.72 14.31
CA GLY A 8 2.00 -2.95 12.88
C GLY A 8 1.84 -1.67 12.05
N THR A 9 2.28 -0.52 12.56
CA THR A 9 2.17 0.79 11.87
C THR A 9 3.52 1.26 11.34
N LYS A 10 4.60 0.56 11.67
CA LYS A 10 5.93 0.82 11.17
C LYS A 10 6.52 -0.44 10.57
N LEU A 11 7.21 -0.30 9.44
CA LEU A 11 8.12 -1.29 8.88
C LEU A 11 9.54 -0.76 8.87
N THR A 12 10.49 -1.68 9.00
CA THR A 12 11.91 -1.42 8.86
C THR A 12 12.49 -2.42 7.88
N ALA A 13 13.09 -1.92 6.80
CA ALA A 13 13.63 -2.71 5.70
C ALA A 13 14.67 -1.90 4.91
N ASP A 14 15.55 -2.56 4.16
CA ASP A 14 16.42 -1.91 3.18
C ASP A 14 15.63 -1.74 1.87
N LEU A 15 15.03 -0.56 1.67
CA LEU A 15 14.03 -0.35 0.63
C LEU A 15 14.69 -0.03 -0.72
N ASP A 16 15.79 0.73 -0.71
CA ASP A 16 16.54 1.13 -1.91
C ASP A 16 17.78 0.27 -2.20
N ALA A 17 17.96 -0.82 -1.45
CA ALA A 17 19.07 -1.76 -1.56
C ALA A 17 20.45 -1.11 -1.36
N ASP A 18 20.54 -0.05 -0.54
CA ASP A 18 21.79 0.63 -0.22
C ASP A 18 22.54 0.02 0.98
N GLY A 19 21.97 -1.04 1.57
CA GLY A 19 22.53 -1.76 2.72
C GLY A 19 22.23 -1.11 4.07
N ARG A 20 21.39 -0.06 4.11
CA ARG A 20 20.91 0.58 5.35
C ARG A 20 19.43 0.30 5.52
N LEU A 21 19.00 0.26 6.78
CA LEU A 21 17.59 0.10 7.09
C LEU A 21 16.87 1.45 6.99
N ASP A 22 15.83 1.48 6.18
CA ASP A 22 14.86 2.55 6.05
C ASP A 22 13.64 2.26 6.92
N GLU A 23 12.83 3.30 7.14
CA GLU A 23 11.63 3.20 7.95
C GLU A 23 10.40 3.63 7.16
N ILE A 24 9.36 2.80 7.19
CA ILE A 24 8.06 3.11 6.59
C ILE A 24 7.07 3.29 7.74
N ARG A 25 6.33 4.40 7.74
CA ARG A 25 5.37 4.78 8.79
C ARG A 25 3.98 4.96 8.20
N ASP A 26 3.01 4.20 8.71
CA ASP A 26 1.59 4.35 8.40
C ASP A 26 0.77 4.35 9.71
N PRO A 27 0.78 5.46 10.46
CA PRO A 27 0.20 5.52 11.80
C PRO A 27 -1.32 5.27 11.83
N HIS A 28 -2.00 5.47 10.69
CA HIS A 28 -3.45 5.25 10.56
C HIS A 28 -3.78 3.98 9.79
N ARG A 29 -2.78 3.17 9.39
CA ARG A 29 -2.95 1.95 8.58
C ARG A 29 -3.84 2.14 7.34
N SER A 30 -3.77 3.33 6.77
CA SER A 30 -4.62 3.76 5.66
C SER A 30 -3.90 3.67 4.33
N GLY A 31 -2.58 3.54 4.33
CA GLY A 31 -1.74 3.64 3.15
C GLY A 31 -1.37 5.07 2.75
N ASP A 32 -1.67 6.10 3.57
CA ASP A 32 -0.98 7.41 3.50
C ASP A 32 0.36 7.35 4.27
N ALA A 33 1.22 6.44 3.83
CA ALA A 33 2.47 6.17 4.51
C ALA A 33 3.55 7.20 4.16
N THR A 34 4.53 7.34 5.05
CA THR A 34 5.77 8.10 4.84
C THR A 34 6.96 7.16 4.94
N VAL A 35 7.86 7.22 3.96
CA VAL A 35 9.13 6.51 3.95
C VAL A 35 10.23 7.46 4.39
N VAL A 36 11.09 7.01 5.30
CA VAL A 36 12.28 7.71 5.78
C VAL A 36 13.49 6.91 5.33
N PHE A 37 14.15 7.39 4.27
CA PHE A 37 15.39 6.80 3.79
C PHE A 37 16.57 7.23 4.65
N SER A 38 17.25 6.26 5.26
CA SER A 38 18.39 6.50 6.17
C SER A 38 19.68 6.73 5.38
N ARG A 39 20.42 7.82 5.62
CA ARG A 39 21.80 7.99 5.10
C ARG A 39 22.81 8.06 6.23
N ALA A 40 24.10 8.03 5.88
CA ALA A 40 25.19 8.18 6.83
C ALA A 40 25.15 9.49 7.64
N THR A 41 24.54 10.56 7.10
CA THR A 41 24.50 11.88 7.76
C THR A 41 23.18 12.65 7.61
N THR A 42 22.21 12.19 6.82
CA THR A 42 20.90 12.86 6.61
C THR A 42 19.79 11.83 6.38
N ALA A 43 18.54 12.19 6.66
CA ALA A 43 17.36 11.42 6.29
C ALA A 43 16.60 12.10 5.15
N VAL A 44 16.00 11.32 4.25
CA VAL A 44 15.08 11.84 3.21
C VAL A 44 13.71 11.25 3.46
N GLU A 45 12.71 12.11 3.65
CA GLU A 45 11.32 11.68 3.83
C GLU A 45 10.54 11.81 2.52
N VAL A 46 9.80 10.77 2.14
CA VAL A 46 8.95 10.76 0.96
C VAL A 46 7.59 10.18 1.31
N ARG A 47 6.53 10.92 1.00
CA ARG A 47 5.15 10.47 1.21
C ARG A 47 4.67 9.66 0.01
N VAL A 48 3.85 8.64 0.25
CA VAL A 48 3.19 7.86 -0.82
C VAL A 48 2.42 8.76 -1.80
N GLY A 49 1.81 9.85 -1.31
CA GLY A 49 1.13 10.85 -2.15
C GLY A 49 2.01 11.51 -3.23
N GLU A 50 3.34 11.49 -3.04
CA GLU A 50 4.33 12.07 -3.94
C GLU A 50 4.85 11.09 -4.99
N ALA A 51 4.65 9.77 -4.78
CA ALA A 51 5.13 8.69 -5.63
C ALA A 51 4.61 8.73 -7.07
N ARG A 52 3.56 9.51 -7.34
CA ARG A 52 2.97 9.66 -8.68
C ARG A 52 3.94 10.33 -9.66
N THR A 53 3.99 9.83 -10.88
CA THR A 53 4.75 10.43 -11.98
C THR A 53 4.19 11.81 -12.35
N VAL A 54 5.00 12.61 -13.05
CA VAL A 54 4.57 13.94 -13.56
C VAL A 54 3.31 13.82 -14.44
N TRP A 55 3.23 12.78 -15.28
CA TRP A 55 2.07 12.53 -16.12
C TRP A 55 0.83 12.14 -15.34
N GLN A 56 0.96 11.28 -14.32
CA GLN A 56 -0.15 10.94 -13.42
C GLN A 56 -0.66 12.18 -12.68
N LYS A 57 0.25 13.01 -12.16
CA LYS A 57 -0.10 14.29 -11.53
C LYS A 57 -0.84 15.23 -12.49
N ALA A 58 -0.37 15.34 -13.74
CA ALA A 58 -1.00 16.18 -14.76
C ALA A 58 -2.41 15.70 -15.13
N ARG A 59 -2.62 14.39 -15.32
CA ARG A 59 -3.94 13.82 -15.65
C ARG A 59 -4.97 14.01 -14.54
N SER A 60 -4.51 14.04 -13.28
CA SER A 60 -5.39 14.18 -12.12
C SER A 60 -5.49 15.62 -11.58
N ALA A 61 -4.75 16.58 -12.16
CA ALA A 61 -4.71 17.96 -11.66
C ALA A 61 -6.07 18.68 -11.65
N LEU A 62 -7.00 18.24 -12.50
CA LEU A 62 -8.34 18.82 -12.62
C LEU A 62 -9.42 17.98 -11.91
N VAL A 63 -9.04 16.89 -11.24
CA VAL A 63 -9.98 16.04 -10.51
C VAL A 63 -9.90 16.39 -9.02
N PRO A 64 -10.90 17.11 -8.47
CA PRO A 64 -10.93 17.42 -7.06
C PRO A 64 -11.14 16.15 -6.21
N ASP A 65 -10.84 16.24 -4.92
CA ASP A 65 -11.13 15.21 -3.91
C ASP A 65 -10.51 13.84 -4.21
N THR A 66 -9.28 13.84 -4.71
CA THR A 66 -8.52 12.61 -4.93
C THR A 66 -7.66 12.23 -3.72
N ALA A 67 -7.47 10.94 -3.51
CA ALA A 67 -6.56 10.40 -2.52
C ALA A 67 -5.56 9.45 -3.17
N THR A 68 -4.35 9.40 -2.64
CA THR A 68 -3.36 8.39 -2.97
C THR A 68 -3.17 7.48 -1.77
N ARG A 69 -3.25 6.17 -1.99
CA ARG A 69 -3.01 5.12 -0.99
C ARG A 69 -1.94 4.18 -1.51
N GLY A 70 -1.16 3.61 -0.61
CA GLY A 70 -0.20 2.59 -0.98
C GLY A 70 0.10 1.61 0.13
N ALA A 71 0.44 0.40 -0.27
CA ALA A 71 0.79 -0.69 0.63
C ALA A 71 2.17 -1.23 0.26
N PHE A 72 3.00 -1.43 1.29
CA PHE A 72 4.34 -1.99 1.15
C PHE A 72 4.35 -3.44 1.63
N GLY A 73 4.82 -4.35 0.79
CA GLY A 73 4.90 -5.78 1.04
C GLY A 73 5.75 -6.47 -0.03
N ASP A 74 6.30 -7.64 0.27
CA ASP A 74 6.97 -8.48 -0.73
C ASP A 74 5.91 -9.31 -1.45
N PHE A 75 5.27 -8.75 -2.49
CA PHE A 75 4.15 -9.42 -3.14
C PHE A 75 4.64 -10.53 -4.08
N ASP A 76 5.79 -10.35 -4.72
CA ASP A 76 6.34 -11.31 -5.67
C ASP A 76 7.40 -12.27 -5.11
N GLY A 77 7.63 -12.22 -3.80
CA GLY A 77 8.43 -13.15 -3.02
C GLY A 77 9.91 -13.12 -3.38
N ASP A 78 10.42 -11.99 -3.88
CA ASP A 78 11.81 -11.83 -4.28
C ASP A 78 12.71 -11.35 -3.14
N GLY A 79 12.12 -11.04 -1.98
CA GLY A 79 12.80 -10.58 -0.78
C GLY A 79 12.94 -9.06 -0.66
N TYR A 80 12.47 -8.30 -1.66
CA TYR A 80 12.38 -6.85 -1.62
C TYR A 80 10.94 -6.40 -1.36
N LEU A 81 10.80 -5.25 -0.70
CA LEU A 81 9.49 -4.64 -0.56
C LEU A 81 9.08 -3.98 -1.87
N ASP A 82 7.90 -4.33 -2.34
CA ASP A 82 7.20 -3.69 -3.44
C ASP A 82 6.27 -2.58 -2.91
N LEU A 83 5.71 -1.81 -3.84
CA LEU A 83 4.66 -0.81 -3.56
C LEU A 83 3.46 -1.03 -4.47
N ALA A 84 2.32 -1.42 -3.87
CA ALA A 84 1.01 -1.29 -4.51
C ALA A 84 0.53 0.16 -4.34
N LEU A 85 0.27 0.86 -5.43
CA LEU A 85 -0.09 2.28 -5.45
C LEU A 85 -1.46 2.51 -6.09
N PHE A 86 -2.31 3.23 -5.38
CA PHE A 86 -3.64 3.61 -5.81
C PHE A 86 -3.81 5.12 -5.80
N HIS A 87 -4.43 5.66 -6.84
CA HIS A 87 -4.88 7.05 -6.88
C HIS A 87 -6.31 7.08 -7.39
N SER A 88 -7.25 7.51 -6.54
CA SER A 88 -8.68 7.50 -6.84
C SER A 88 -9.37 8.76 -6.38
N ARG A 89 -10.56 9.02 -6.92
CA ARG A 89 -11.43 10.11 -6.47
C ARG A 89 -12.37 9.59 -5.39
N ARG A 90 -12.57 10.36 -4.32
CA ARG A 90 -13.61 10.09 -3.32
C ARG A 90 -14.99 10.15 -3.97
N ASP A 91 -15.86 9.24 -3.58
CA ASP A 91 -17.25 9.28 -4.01
C ASP A 91 -17.96 10.51 -3.42
N VAL A 92 -18.88 11.07 -4.20
CA VAL A 92 -19.71 12.20 -3.80
C VAL A 92 -21.17 11.74 -3.89
N GLY A 93 -21.82 11.62 -2.73
CA GLY A 93 -23.17 11.07 -2.63
C GLY A 93 -23.21 9.54 -2.64
N ASP A 94 -24.36 8.97 -2.98
CA ASP A 94 -24.65 7.54 -2.79
C ASP A 94 -24.06 6.63 -3.88
N SER A 95 -23.67 7.21 -5.02
CA SER A 95 -23.16 6.45 -6.18
C SER A 95 -21.64 6.42 -6.23
N THR A 96 -21.09 5.22 -6.46
CA THR A 96 -19.65 5.06 -6.71
C THR A 96 -19.26 5.71 -8.04
N ALA A 97 -18.26 6.58 -8.03
CA ALA A 97 -17.63 7.05 -9.25
C ALA A 97 -16.53 6.06 -9.67
N SER A 98 -16.62 5.53 -10.89
CA SER A 98 -15.53 4.74 -11.48
C SER A 98 -14.36 5.67 -11.84
N HIS A 99 -13.48 5.94 -10.87
CA HIS A 99 -12.33 6.81 -11.02
C HIS A 99 -11.14 6.38 -10.16
N LEU A 100 -10.40 5.38 -10.67
CA LEU A 100 -9.14 4.89 -10.14
C LEU A 100 -8.05 4.99 -11.24
N PRO A 101 -7.55 6.19 -11.58
CA PRO A 101 -6.56 6.38 -12.64
C PRO A 101 -5.18 5.76 -12.37
N VAL A 102 -4.86 5.42 -11.11
CA VAL A 102 -3.64 4.67 -10.77
C VAL A 102 -4.03 3.47 -9.92
N HIS A 103 -3.64 2.28 -10.37
CA HIS A 103 -3.69 1.00 -9.67
C HIS A 103 -2.52 0.18 -10.22
N GLU A 104 -1.36 0.34 -9.60
CA GLU A 104 -0.11 -0.22 -10.11
C GLU A 104 0.71 -0.86 -9.00
N LEU A 105 1.40 -1.95 -9.34
CA LEU A 105 2.39 -2.59 -8.51
C LEU A 105 3.77 -2.19 -9.04
N ARG A 106 4.57 -1.59 -8.16
CA ARG A 106 5.97 -1.22 -8.41
C ARG A 106 6.86 -2.22 -7.68
N TYR A 107 7.68 -2.91 -8.45
CA TYR A 107 8.52 -3.96 -7.93
C TYR A 107 9.79 -3.38 -7.31
N GLY A 108 10.15 -3.91 -6.14
CA GLY A 108 11.37 -3.58 -5.43
C GLY A 108 12.66 -3.93 -6.22
N PRO A 109 13.83 -3.48 -5.74
CA PRO A 109 14.02 -2.41 -4.76
C PRO A 109 13.40 -1.08 -5.24
N LEU A 110 12.92 -0.25 -4.31
CA LEU A 110 12.32 1.04 -4.65
C LEU A 110 13.34 2.17 -4.53
N ALA A 111 13.42 3.00 -5.57
CA ALA A 111 14.20 4.22 -5.52
C ALA A 111 13.56 5.23 -4.54
N ARG A 112 14.31 6.30 -4.26
CA ARG A 112 13.91 7.31 -3.26
C ARG A 112 12.71 8.15 -3.63
N ASP A 113 12.25 8.11 -4.88
CA ASP A 113 10.97 8.67 -5.32
C ASP A 113 9.83 7.63 -5.34
N LEU A 114 10.08 6.46 -4.74
CA LEU A 114 9.22 5.28 -4.69
C LEU A 114 8.91 4.68 -6.08
N SER A 115 9.75 4.97 -7.08
CA SER A 115 9.72 4.23 -8.35
C SER A 115 10.38 2.85 -8.17
N GLY A 116 9.84 1.84 -8.86
CA GLY A 116 10.40 0.48 -8.87
C GLY A 116 11.17 0.19 -10.16
N SER A 117 11.91 -0.92 -10.16
CA SER A 117 12.63 -1.42 -11.35
C SER A 117 11.68 -1.82 -12.49
N ARG A 118 10.46 -2.24 -12.12
CA ARG A 118 9.38 -2.65 -13.00
C ARG A 118 8.07 -2.12 -12.41
N THR A 119 7.12 -1.79 -13.29
CA THR A 119 5.74 -1.44 -12.90
C THR A 119 4.77 -2.27 -13.70
N ARG A 120 3.73 -2.80 -13.06
CA ARG A 120 2.59 -3.45 -13.71
C ARG A 120 1.29 -2.87 -13.18
N HIS A 121 0.23 -2.98 -13.97
CA HIS A 121 -1.11 -2.70 -13.46
C HIS A 121 -1.53 -3.79 -12.48
N ILE A 122 -2.23 -3.38 -11.42
CA ILE A 122 -2.97 -4.29 -10.56
C ILE A 122 -4.29 -4.58 -11.28
N ASP A 123 -4.64 -5.84 -11.43
CA ASP A 123 -5.94 -6.21 -11.98
C ASP A 123 -7.01 -5.98 -10.91
N VAL A 124 -7.95 -5.10 -11.21
CA VAL A 124 -8.98 -4.64 -10.28
C VAL A 124 -10.35 -4.79 -10.93
N ALA A 125 -11.22 -5.57 -10.31
CA ALA A 125 -12.59 -5.74 -10.80
C ALA A 125 -13.40 -4.43 -10.75
N ARG A 126 -13.08 -3.57 -9.78
CA ARG A 126 -13.79 -2.30 -9.54
C ARG A 126 -12.81 -1.14 -9.45
N ALA A 127 -13.05 -0.12 -10.26
CA ALA A 127 -12.29 1.12 -10.29
C ALA A 127 -12.89 2.21 -9.37
N SER A 128 -13.38 1.83 -8.19
CA SER A 128 -13.98 2.77 -7.22
C SER A 128 -12.94 3.39 -6.28
N PHE A 129 -13.40 4.30 -5.42
CA PHE A 129 -12.55 4.96 -4.43
C PHE A 129 -11.87 3.94 -3.50
N VAL A 130 -10.55 4.04 -3.38
CA VAL A 130 -9.75 3.28 -2.40
C VAL A 130 -9.60 4.13 -1.15
N SER A 131 -10.29 3.74 -0.08
CA SER A 131 -10.19 4.44 1.21
C SER A 131 -8.87 4.13 1.89
N ASP A 132 -8.47 2.85 1.85
CA ASP A 132 -7.32 2.31 2.56
C ASP A 132 -6.67 1.16 1.78
N ALA A 133 -5.35 1.02 1.92
CA ALA A 133 -4.59 -0.11 1.37
C ALA A 133 -3.50 -0.54 2.35
N ARG A 134 -3.34 -1.84 2.57
CA ARG A 134 -2.34 -2.41 3.47
C ARG A 134 -1.83 -3.76 2.97
N ALA A 135 -0.65 -4.16 3.44
CA ALA A 135 -0.08 -5.48 3.16
C ALA A 135 -0.06 -6.32 4.43
N THR A 136 -0.18 -7.63 4.26
CA THR A 136 -0.30 -8.62 5.33
C THR A 136 0.28 -9.95 4.82
N ASP A 137 0.73 -10.85 5.69
CA ASP A 137 1.16 -12.23 5.41
C ASP A 137 0.46 -13.12 6.44
N GLU A 138 -0.87 -13.11 6.40
CA GLU A 138 -1.70 -13.84 7.38
C GLU A 138 -1.62 -15.36 7.16
N ASN A 139 -1.29 -15.78 5.94
CA ASN A 139 -1.14 -17.19 5.60
C ASN A 139 0.27 -17.73 5.89
N HIS A 140 1.23 -16.85 6.22
CA HIS A 140 2.63 -17.18 6.53
C HIS A 140 3.33 -17.98 5.41
N ASP A 141 3.03 -17.66 4.15
CA ASP A 141 3.67 -18.30 3.00
C ASP A 141 4.93 -17.57 2.52
N GLY A 142 5.24 -16.43 3.14
CA GLY A 142 6.42 -15.62 2.85
C GLY A 142 6.22 -14.64 1.71
N ARG A 143 5.01 -14.52 1.16
CA ARG A 143 4.58 -13.45 0.27
C ARG A 143 3.52 -12.62 0.96
N ALA A 144 3.54 -11.32 0.70
CA ALA A 144 2.48 -10.46 1.17
C ALA A 144 1.20 -10.67 0.33
N GLU A 145 0.05 -10.66 1.00
CA GLU A 145 -1.23 -10.31 0.44
C GLU A 145 -1.49 -8.81 0.51
N LEU A 146 -2.15 -8.30 -0.53
CA LEU A 146 -2.67 -6.94 -0.53
C LEU A 146 -4.10 -6.94 0.03
N GLN A 147 -4.42 -6.02 0.92
CA GLN A 147 -5.79 -5.75 1.33
C GLN A 147 -6.16 -4.32 0.93
N VAL A 148 -7.26 -4.18 0.17
CA VAL A 148 -7.76 -2.90 -0.34
C VAL A 148 -9.19 -2.68 0.13
N PHE A 149 -9.45 -1.51 0.68
CA PHE A 149 -10.78 -1.09 1.11
C PHE A 149 -11.33 -0.15 0.06
N GLN A 150 -12.37 -0.60 -0.66
CA GLN A 150 -12.97 0.17 -1.73
C GLN A 150 -14.41 0.52 -1.42
N SER A 151 -14.83 1.70 -1.85
CA SER A 151 -16.24 2.09 -1.78
C SER A 151 -17.11 1.16 -2.62
N VAL A 152 -18.22 0.73 -2.03
CA VAL A 152 -19.25 -0.09 -2.66
C VAL A 152 -20.57 0.66 -2.89
N GLY A 153 -20.61 1.96 -2.56
CA GLY A 153 -21.81 2.80 -2.62
C GLY A 153 -22.50 2.92 -1.26
N ASP A 154 -23.45 3.85 -1.14
CA ASP A 154 -24.25 4.10 0.07
C ASP A 154 -23.41 4.33 1.35
N GLY A 155 -22.18 4.82 1.19
CA GLY A 155 -21.22 5.05 2.28
C GLY A 155 -20.55 3.79 2.84
N GLY A 156 -20.75 2.62 2.21
CA GLY A 156 -20.12 1.36 2.61
C GLY A 156 -18.74 1.14 2.00
N LEU A 157 -17.91 0.37 2.70
CA LEU A 157 -16.61 -0.11 2.21
C LEU A 157 -16.64 -1.64 2.10
N GLY A 158 -16.13 -2.17 0.99
CA GLY A 158 -15.83 -3.58 0.82
C GLY A 158 -14.32 -3.81 0.94
N ARG A 159 -13.92 -4.87 1.64
CA ARG A 159 -12.53 -5.30 1.72
C ARG A 159 -12.23 -6.35 0.66
N TYR A 160 -11.22 -6.10 -0.15
CA TYR A 160 -10.76 -6.99 -1.21
C TYR A 160 -9.36 -7.49 -0.89
N THR A 161 -9.09 -8.77 -1.15
CA THR A 161 -7.75 -9.35 -1.02
C THR A 161 -7.14 -9.52 -2.41
N GLY A 162 -5.94 -8.99 -2.59
CA GLY A 162 -5.10 -9.16 -3.75
C GLY A 162 -4.00 -10.18 -3.53
N ARG A 163 -3.75 -11.01 -4.54
CA ARG A 163 -2.68 -12.00 -4.54
C ARG A 163 -1.85 -11.92 -5.80
N HIS A 164 -0.55 -12.11 -5.63
CA HIS A 164 0.39 -12.13 -6.75
C HIS A 164 0.41 -13.52 -7.38
N THR A 165 0.39 -13.55 -8.70
CA THR A 165 0.51 -14.75 -9.53
C THR A 165 1.50 -14.46 -10.67
N GLU A 166 1.73 -15.42 -11.55
CA GLU A 166 2.60 -15.24 -12.72
C GLU A 166 2.20 -14.03 -13.58
N ASP A 167 0.91 -13.73 -13.67
CA ASP A 167 0.37 -12.62 -14.47
C ASP A 167 0.45 -11.25 -13.77
N GLY A 168 0.75 -11.24 -12.47
CA GLY A 168 0.83 -10.05 -11.63
C GLY A 168 -0.09 -10.11 -10.41
N LEU A 169 -0.40 -8.94 -9.86
CA LEU A 169 -1.25 -8.79 -8.68
C LEU A 169 -2.70 -8.57 -9.09
N THR A 170 -3.60 -9.43 -8.63
CA THR A 170 -5.04 -9.38 -8.93
C THR A 170 -5.83 -9.27 -7.64
N LEU A 171 -6.72 -8.27 -7.55
CA LEU A 171 -7.73 -8.18 -6.50
C LEU A 171 -8.88 -9.15 -6.80
N GLY A 172 -9.41 -9.82 -5.77
CA GLY A 172 -10.63 -10.61 -5.91
C GLY A 172 -11.82 -9.79 -6.41
N ASP A 173 -12.74 -10.42 -7.14
CA ASP A 173 -13.88 -9.74 -7.77
C ASP A 173 -14.99 -9.36 -6.78
N GLU A 174 -15.05 -10.07 -5.65
CA GLU A 174 -16.03 -9.88 -4.59
C GLU A 174 -15.34 -9.51 -3.27
N PRO A 175 -15.95 -8.63 -2.46
CA PRO A 175 -15.40 -8.29 -1.17
C PRO A 175 -15.48 -9.48 -0.22
N VAL A 176 -14.41 -9.67 0.55
CA VAL A 176 -14.32 -10.70 1.60
C VAL A 176 -15.26 -10.36 2.75
N ASP A 177 -15.39 -9.08 3.07
CA ASP A 177 -16.38 -8.55 4.00
C ASP A 177 -16.75 -7.10 3.65
N TYR A 178 -17.82 -6.63 4.29
CA TYR A 178 -18.25 -5.24 4.24
C TYR A 178 -17.99 -4.62 5.61
N THR A 179 -17.19 -3.58 5.64
CA THR A 179 -17.09 -2.70 6.81
C THR A 179 -18.18 -1.65 6.71
N GLY A 180 -19.08 -1.62 7.71
CA GLY A 180 -20.03 -0.53 7.88
C GLY A 180 -19.33 0.74 8.37
N THR A 181 -19.98 1.54 9.22
CA THR A 181 -19.34 2.71 9.88
C THR A 181 -18.18 2.34 10.82
N ALA A 182 -18.00 1.05 11.13
CA ALA A 182 -16.82 0.53 11.80
C ALA A 182 -15.71 0.39 10.75
N GLY A 183 -14.78 1.35 10.74
CA GLY A 183 -13.77 1.48 9.71
C GLY A 183 -12.74 0.34 9.70
N PRO A 184 -11.72 0.44 8.82
CA PRO A 184 -10.60 -0.51 8.75
C PRO A 184 -9.83 -0.71 10.08
N ASP A 185 -10.04 0.19 11.04
CA ASP A 185 -9.40 0.23 12.36
C ASP A 185 -9.64 -1.03 13.21
N ASP A 186 -10.76 -1.73 12.99
CA ASP A 186 -11.12 -2.94 13.74
C ASP A 186 -10.45 -4.22 13.22
N LEU A 187 -9.77 -4.16 12.07
CA LEU A 187 -9.17 -5.34 11.48
C LEU A 187 -7.74 -5.58 12.00
N PRO A 188 -7.46 -6.76 12.59
CA PRO A 188 -6.26 -7.01 13.38
C PRO A 188 -5.05 -7.40 12.54
N SER A 189 -4.57 -6.53 11.64
CA SER A 189 -3.29 -6.75 10.94
C SER A 189 -2.97 -5.57 10.02
N GLY A 190 -2.09 -4.68 10.51
CA GLY A 190 -1.14 -4.02 9.61
C GLY A 190 0.05 -4.97 9.40
N TRP A 191 1.26 -4.46 9.34
CA TRP A 191 2.48 -5.28 9.14
C TRP A 191 2.89 -6.16 10.33
N ARG A 192 2.03 -6.31 11.34
CA ARG A 192 2.36 -7.02 12.58
C ARG A 192 2.70 -8.49 12.34
N ASP A 193 2.16 -9.07 11.28
CA ASP A 193 2.36 -10.45 10.84
C ASP A 193 3.66 -10.67 10.03
N PHE A 194 4.33 -9.60 9.58
CA PHE A 194 5.67 -9.68 8.96
C PHE A 194 6.79 -9.96 9.98
N GLY A 195 6.43 -10.11 11.26
CA GLY A 195 7.36 -10.32 12.37
C GLY A 195 7.84 -9.01 13.02
N ILE A 196 8.15 -9.06 14.31
CA ILE A 196 8.52 -7.87 15.10
C ILE A 196 10.05 -7.71 15.10
N CYS A 197 10.55 -6.48 14.96
CA CYS A 197 11.97 -6.18 15.04
C CYS A 197 12.51 -6.53 16.44
N VAL A 198 13.40 -7.52 16.53
CA VAL A 198 14.12 -7.85 17.76
C VAL A 198 15.51 -7.23 17.69
N TYR A 199 15.71 -6.12 18.40
CA TYR A 199 17.04 -5.54 18.57
C TYR A 199 17.70 -6.20 19.78
N PRO A 200 18.84 -6.88 19.65
CA PRO A 200 19.56 -7.37 20.81
C PRO A 200 19.90 -6.17 21.70
N THR A 201 19.53 -6.25 22.98
CA THR A 201 19.96 -5.27 23.98
C THR A 201 21.49 -5.25 24.01
N ALA A 202 22.06 -4.07 23.74
CA ALA A 202 23.49 -3.83 23.78
C ALA A 202 24.08 -4.11 25.18
#